data_AF-A0A1V6GWQ5-F1
#
_entry.id   AF-A0A1V6GWQ5-F1
#
_cell.length_a   1.000
_cell.length_b   1.000
_cell.length_c   1.000
_cell.angle_alpha   90.00
_cell.angle_beta   90.00
_cell.angle_gamma   90.00
#
_symmetry.space_group_name_H-M   'P 1'
#
loop_
_entity.id
_entity.type
_entity.pdbx_description
1 polymer ?
#
loop_
_entity_poly.entity_id
_entity_poly.type
_entity_poly.pdbx_seq_one_letter_code
_entity_poly.pdbx_strand_id
1 'polypeptide(L)'
;MQTIAEWLKQEGMEKGMEKGMKEGMEKGLAKGIIKGKEEGREELLWKLISKKFPQIPSRYYEKLKALTIDQLDTLGLDLMEMQSEEELKRHLLM
;
A
#
# COMPACT_ATOMS: atom_id res chain seq x y z
N MET A 1 -45.13 -19.88 19.80
CA MET A 1 -43.98 -20.74 19.45
C MET A 1 -43.53 -20.33 18.06
N GLN A 2 -42.25 -20.05 17.87
CA GLN A 2 -41.68 -19.86 16.53
C GLN A 2 -41.74 -21.17 15.74
N THR A 3 -41.93 -21.06 14.43
CA THR A 3 -41.93 -22.21 13.53
C THR A 3 -40.49 -22.62 13.18
N ILE A 4 -40.30 -23.89 12.77
CA ILE A 4 -39.01 -24.39 12.28
C ILE A 4 -38.51 -23.53 11.10
N ALA A 5 -39.42 -23.03 10.26
CA ALA A 5 -39.08 -22.16 9.13
C ALA A 5 -38.53 -20.79 9.57
N GLU A 6 -39.09 -20.20 10.62
CA GLU A 6 -38.58 -18.94 11.19
C GLU A 6 -37.20 -19.14 11.84
N TRP A 7 -37.00 -20.27 12.53
CA TRP A 7 -35.70 -20.62 13.11
C TRP A 7 -34.62 -20.78 12.04
N LEU A 8 -34.89 -21.55 10.98
CA LEU A 8 -33.95 -21.74 9.87
C LEU A 8 -33.64 -20.42 9.14
N LYS A 9 -34.63 -19.54 8.98
CA LYS A 9 -34.44 -18.22 8.37
C LYS A 9 -33.54 -17.34 9.24
N GLN A 10 -33.77 -17.32 10.55
CA GLN A 10 -32.96 -16.56 11.50
C GLN A 10 -31.52 -17.10 11.55
N GLU A 11 -31.35 -18.41 11.66
CA GLU A 11 -30.03 -19.07 11.67
C GLU A 11 -29.27 -18.79 10.36
N GLY A 12 -29.95 -18.84 9.22
CA GLY A 12 -29.36 -18.49 7.92
C GLY A 12 -28.92 -17.02 7.84
N MET A 13 -29.71 -16.10 8.38
CA MET A 13 -29.35 -14.68 8.45
C MET A 13 -28.16 -14.43 9.37
N GLU A 14 -28.14 -15.04 10.56
CA GLU A 14 -27.04 -14.93 11.52
C GLU A 14 -25.73 -15.47 10.92
N LYS A 15 -25.76 -16.67 10.33
CA LYS A 15 -24.59 -17.25 9.65
C LYS A 15 -24.13 -16.40 8.46
N GLY A 16 -25.06 -15.86 7.68
CA GLY A 16 -24.77 -14.98 6.56
C GLY A 16 -24.08 -13.68 7.00
N MET A 17 -24.58 -13.07 8.08
CA MET A 17 -24.02 -11.85 8.66
C MET A 17 -22.64 -12.10 9.26
N GLU A 18 -22.47 -13.19 10.03
CA GLU A 18 -21.19 -13.56 10.63
C GLU A 18 -20.13 -13.81 9.55
N LYS A 19 -20.47 -14.59 8.52
CA LYS A 19 -19.56 -14.87 7.39
C LYS A 19 -19.22 -13.59 6.62
N GLY A 20 -20.22 -12.76 6.33
CA GLY A 20 -20.01 -11.49 5.64
C GLY A 20 -19.10 -10.54 6.42
N MET A 21 -19.30 -10.43 7.74
CA MET A 21 -18.47 -9.60 8.61
C MET A 21 -17.03 -10.10 8.67
N LYS A 22 -16.85 -11.42 8.83
CA LYS A 22 -15.52 -12.04 8.87
C LYS A 22 -14.76 -11.82 7.56
N GLU A 23 -15.37 -12.14 6.42
CA GLU A 23 -14.73 -11.93 5.11
C GLU A 23 -14.44 -10.45 4.83
N GLY A 24 -15.36 -9.56 5.21
CA GLY A 24 -15.19 -8.12 5.07
C GLY A 24 -14.01 -7.60 5.88
N MET A 25 -13.89 -8.03 7.14
CA MET A 25 -12.80 -7.65 8.03
C MET A 25 -11.45 -8.19 7.54
N GLU A 26 -11.38 -9.46 7.14
CA GLU A 26 -10.16 -10.07 6.60
C GLU A 26 -9.67 -9.34 5.34
N LYS A 27 -10.57 -9.11 4.37
CA LYS A 27 -10.25 -8.37 3.12
C LYS A 27 -9.85 -6.92 3.42
N GLY A 28 -10.54 -6.27 4.34
CA GLY A 28 -10.24 -4.89 4.74
C GLY A 28 -8.87 -4.76 5.39
N LEU A 29 -8.55 -5.63 6.35
CA LEU A 29 -7.27 -5.65 7.03
C LEU A 29 -6.11 -5.95 6.06
N ALA A 30 -6.26 -6.95 5.21
CA ALA A 30 -5.24 -7.31 4.22
C ALA A 30 -4.93 -6.13 3.27
N LYS A 31 -5.97 -5.49 2.72
CA LYS A 31 -5.80 -4.30 1.86
C LYS A 31 -5.16 -3.14 2.62
N GLY A 32 -5.58 -2.90 3.86
CA GLY A 32 -5.02 -1.84 4.70
C GLY A 32 -3.53 -2.03 5.00
N ILE A 33 -3.11 -3.27 5.30
CA ILE A 33 -1.69 -3.60 5.56
C ILE A 33 -0.84 -3.40 4.30
N ILE A 34 -1.31 -3.85 3.13
CA ILE A 34 -0.58 -3.71 1.87
C ILE A 34 -0.41 -2.22 1.54
N LYS A 35 -1.52 -1.47 1.52
CA LYS A 35 -1.49 -0.04 1.22
C LYS A 35 -0.64 0.75 2.22
N GLY A 36 -0.72 0.44 3.52
CA GLY A 36 0.10 1.10 4.53
C GLY A 36 1.60 0.83 4.38
N LYS A 37 1.98 -0.36 3.89
CA LYS A 37 3.39 -0.68 3.57
C LYS A 37 3.88 0.08 2.34
N GLU A 38 3.06 0.22 1.31
CA GLU A 38 3.35 1.01 0.11
C GLU A 38 3.55 2.48 0.46
N GLU A 39 2.56 3.10 1.09
CA GLU A 39 2.60 4.52 1.50
C GLU A 39 3.80 4.81 2.43
N GLY A 40 4.09 3.91 3.38
CA GLY A 40 5.23 4.05 4.28
C GLY A 40 6.59 3.99 3.58
N ARG A 41 6.73 3.14 2.55
CA ARG A 41 7.96 3.05 1.75
C ARG A 41 8.15 4.28 0.87
N GLU A 42 7.09 4.73 0.21
CA GLU A 42 7.09 5.96 -0.59
C GLU A 42 7.52 7.16 0.25
N GLU A 43 6.89 7.35 1.43
CA GLU A 43 7.18 8.48 2.29
C GLU A 43 8.62 8.45 2.80
N LEU A 44 9.12 7.28 3.21
CA LEU A 44 10.49 7.11 3.68
C LEU A 44 11.50 7.41 2.58
N LEU A 45 11.33 6.83 1.39
CA LEU A 45 12.21 7.05 0.25
C LEU A 45 12.21 8.51 -0.17
N TRP A 46 11.04 9.16 -0.20
CA TRP A 46 10.96 10.58 -0.51
C TRP A 46 11.73 11.45 0.49
N LYS A 47 11.64 11.16 1.80
CA LYS A 47 12.43 11.86 2.82
C LYS A 47 13.92 11.67 2.62
N LEU A 48 14.36 10.45 2.28
CA LEU A 48 15.77 10.15 2.00
C LEU A 48 16.27 10.87 0.73
N ILE A 49 15.49 10.80 -0.35
CA ILE A 49 15.76 11.50 -1.62
C ILE A 49 15.85 13.01 -1.38
N SER A 50 14.87 13.60 -0.71
CA SER A 50 14.85 15.05 -0.43
C SER A 50 16.01 15.50 0.45
N LYS A 51 16.48 14.62 1.35
CA LYS A 51 17.66 14.88 2.18
C LYS A 51 18.97 14.78 1.41
N LYS A 52 19.09 13.79 0.51
CA LYS A 52 20.31 13.55 -0.29
C LYS A 52 20.43 14.49 -1.48
N PHE A 53 19.30 14.86 -2.08
CA PHE A 53 19.19 15.71 -3.27
C PHE A 53 18.21 16.87 -3.01
N PRO A 54 18.61 17.93 -2.29
CA PRO A 54 17.70 19.00 -1.87
C PRO A 54 17.04 19.77 -3.02
N GLN A 55 17.65 19.75 -4.21
CA GLN A 55 17.17 20.46 -5.40
C GLN A 55 16.19 19.63 -6.24
N ILE A 56 15.86 18.41 -5.81
CA ILE A 56 14.95 17.52 -6.52
C ILE A 56 13.52 18.11 -6.55
N PRO A 57 12.91 18.30 -7.73
CA PRO A 57 11.56 18.84 -7.80
C PRO A 57 10.51 17.89 -7.21
N SER A 58 9.51 18.42 -6.51
CA SER A 58 8.42 17.64 -5.90
C SER A 58 7.61 16.79 -6.90
N ARG A 59 7.61 17.14 -8.19
CA ARG A 59 6.99 16.32 -9.25
C ARG A 59 7.54 14.90 -9.35
N TYR A 60 8.76 14.65 -8.85
CA TYR A 60 9.34 13.31 -8.80
C TYR A 60 8.73 12.44 -7.69
N TYR A 61 8.05 13.05 -6.71
CA TYR A 61 7.29 12.30 -5.71
C TYR A 61 6.12 11.55 -6.34
N GLU A 62 5.41 12.16 -7.30
CA GLU A 62 4.33 11.49 -8.02
C GLU A 62 4.83 10.32 -8.88
N LYS A 63 6.09 10.40 -9.36
CA LYS A 63 6.73 9.28 -10.04
C LYS A 63 7.09 8.15 -9.09
N LEU A 64 7.54 8.48 -7.87
CA LEU A 64 7.82 7.52 -6.81
C LEU A 64 6.55 6.71 -6.47
N LYS A 65 5.40 7.37 -6.33
CA LYS A 65 4.09 6.73 -6.07
C LYS A 65 3.59 5.82 -7.19
N ALA A 66 4.10 6.02 -8.41
CA ALA A 66 3.74 5.17 -9.55
C ALA A 66 4.57 3.87 -9.59
N LEU A 67 5.59 3.75 -8.75
CA LEU A 67 6.44 2.57 -8.68
C LEU A 67 5.78 1.45 -7.86
N THR A 68 6.05 0.22 -8.25
CA THR A 68 5.70 -0.97 -7.48
C THR A 68 6.58 -1.11 -6.22
N ILE A 69 6.10 -1.88 -5.25
CA ILE A 69 6.83 -2.27 -4.02
C ILE A 69 8.27 -2.73 -4.32
N ASP A 70 8.46 -3.57 -5.34
CA ASP A 70 9.79 -4.11 -5.70
C ASP A 70 10.71 -3.06 -6.34
N GLN A 71 10.13 -2.15 -7.14
CA GLN A 71 10.85 -1.01 -7.69
C GLN A 71 11.26 -0.02 -6.59
N LEU A 72 10.40 0.21 -5.58
CA LEU A 72 10.73 1.01 -4.42
C LEU A 72 11.89 0.40 -3.61
N ASP A 73 11.89 -0.92 -3.40
CA ASP A 73 12.98 -1.61 -2.71
C ASP A 73 14.31 -1.51 -3.47
N THR A 74 14.26 -1.71 -4.79
CA THR A 74 15.44 -1.58 -5.67
C THR A 74 15.98 -0.15 -5.64
N LEU A 75 15.09 0.84 -5.80
CA LEU A 75 15.44 2.25 -5.70
C LEU A 75 16.06 2.59 -4.34
N GLY A 76 15.58 2.01 -3.25
CA GLY A 76 16.13 2.22 -1.91
C GLY A 76 17.58 1.76 -1.77
N LEU A 77 17.93 0.63 -2.37
CA LEU A 77 19.31 0.14 -2.42
C LEU A 77 20.18 1.01 -3.32
N ASP A 78 19.71 1.27 -4.55
CA ASP A 78 20.46 2.07 -5.52
C ASP A 78 20.67 3.51 -5.02
N LEU A 79 19.69 4.08 -4.32
CA LEU A 79 19.77 5.42 -3.73
C LEU A 79 20.96 5.56 -2.78
N MET A 80 21.40 4.49 -2.11
CA MET A 80 22.57 4.55 -1.23
C MET A 80 23.85 4.84 -2.02
N GLU A 81 23.98 4.21 -3.19
CA GLU A 81 25.15 4.30 -4.07
C GLU A 81 25.12 5.55 -4.98
N MET A 82 23.94 6.10 -5.28
CA MET A 82 23.79 7.25 -6.18
C MET A 82 24.60 8.47 -5.71
N GLN A 83 25.34 9.13 -6.60
CA GLN A 83 26.14 10.32 -6.23
C GLN A 83 25.53 11.63 -6.72
N SER A 84 24.57 11.56 -7.65
CA SER A 84 23.98 12.74 -8.29
C SER A 84 22.47 12.63 -8.44
N GLU A 85 21.79 13.78 -8.47
CA GLU A 85 20.36 13.83 -8.75
C GLU A 85 20.04 13.39 -10.19
N GLU A 86 21.00 13.49 -11.12
CA GLU A 86 20.90 13.03 -12.51
C GLU A 86 20.72 11.50 -12.60
N GLU A 87 21.40 10.74 -11.75
CA GLU A 87 21.24 9.28 -11.68
C GLU A 87 19.83 8.91 -11.21
N LEU A 88 19.34 9.57 -10.17
CA LEU A 88 17.98 9.41 -9.68
C LEU A 88 16.94 9.75 -10.76
N LYS A 89 17.13 10.87 -11.46
CA LYS A 89 16.23 11.29 -12.54
C LYS A 89 16.16 10.22 -13.63
N ARG A 90 17.29 9.66 -14.06
CA ARG A 90 17.33 8.58 -15.06
C ARG A 90 16.58 7.34 -14.58
N HIS A 91 16.75 6.96 -13.32
CA HIS A 91 16.06 5.82 -12.74
C HIS A 91 14.53 6.03 -12.67
N LEU A 92 14.07 7.24 -12.34
CA LEU A 92 12.64 7.61 -12.28
C LEU A 92 12.03 8.05 -13.64
N LEU A 93 12.81 8.01 -14.72
CA LEU A 93 12.39 8.37 -16.09
C LEU A 93 12.27 7.15 -17.03
N MET A 94 12.67 5.96 -16.57
CA MET A 94 12.37 4.68 -17.23
C MET A 94 11.02 4.16 -16.75
#